data_AF-A0A522EZU1-F1
#
_entry.id   AF-A0A522EZU1-F1
#
_cell.length_a   1.000
_cell.length_b   1.000
_cell.length_c   1.000
_cell.angle_alpha   90.00
_cell.angle_beta   90.00
_cell.angle_gamma   90.00
#
_symmetry.space_group_name_H-M   'P 1'
#
loop_
_entity.id
_entity.type
_entity.pdbx_description
1 polymer ?
#
loop_
_entity_poly.entity_id
_entity_poly.type
_entity_poly.pdbx_seq_one_letter_code
_entity_poly.pdbx_strand_id
1 'polypeptide(L)'
;MPYRRLPNTDTARIKAMRIALEKGKELPPHKLAFSSKTILRLEKFLPMFERNMQLYRQSLTSQNKKSKDYNEILRKARIYLTHFIRVMNMAIYRGDLPVYCHIHYPDEMSQIDSCLP
;
A
#
# COMPACT_ATOMS: atom_id res chain seq x y z
N MET A 1 -11.48 24.40 30.63
CA MET A 1 -12.39 24.29 29.45
C MET A 1 -11.67 23.51 28.35
N PRO A 2 -12.21 22.40 27.82
CA PRO A 2 -11.56 21.68 26.73
C PRO A 2 -11.97 22.28 25.39
N TYR A 3 -10.99 22.68 24.58
CA TYR A 3 -11.25 23.13 23.21
C TYR A 3 -11.80 21.98 22.35
N ARG A 4 -12.78 22.28 21.50
CA ARG A 4 -13.30 21.33 20.52
C ARG A 4 -12.23 21.08 19.45
N ARG A 5 -11.70 19.86 19.41
CA ARG A 5 -10.62 19.50 18.48
C ARG A 5 -11.15 19.35 17.05
N LEU A 6 -10.36 19.82 16.09
CA LEU A 6 -10.59 19.53 14.68
C LEU A 6 -10.50 18.01 14.43
N PRO A 7 -11.28 17.49 13.46
CA PRO A 7 -11.27 16.07 13.14
C PRO A 7 -9.88 15.63 12.65
N ASN A 8 -9.26 14.71 13.39
CA ASN A 8 -7.93 14.17 13.09
C ASN A 8 -7.96 12.96 12.16
N THR A 9 -9.08 12.22 12.10
CA THR A 9 -9.25 11.06 11.21
C THR A 9 -10.10 11.41 10.00
N ASP A 10 -9.83 10.76 8.87
CA ASP A 10 -10.60 11.00 7.65
C ASP A 10 -12.08 10.60 7.79
N THR A 11 -12.37 9.60 8.62
CA THR A 11 -13.76 9.23 8.96
C THR A 11 -14.47 10.36 9.72
N ALA A 12 -13.79 11.02 10.65
CA ALA A 12 -14.33 12.18 11.35
C ALA A 12 -14.45 13.39 10.40
N ARG A 13 -13.52 13.56 9.45
CA ARG A 13 -13.59 14.60 8.41
C ARG A 13 -14.81 14.41 7.50
N ILE A 14 -15.05 13.19 7.00
CA ILE A 14 -16.25 12.87 6.19
C ILE A 14 -17.53 13.17 6.98
N LYS A 15 -17.60 12.74 8.24
CA LYS A 15 -18.75 13.03 9.11
C LYS A 15 -18.97 14.52 9.31
N ALA A 16 -17.91 15.28 9.59
CA ALA A 16 -17.99 16.73 9.75
C ALA A 16 -18.47 17.41 8.46
N MET A 17 -17.97 16.99 7.31
CA MET A 17 -18.39 17.49 6.00
C MET A 17 -19.86 17.17 5.69
N ARG A 18 -20.35 15.96 6.02
CA ARG A 18 -21.77 15.61 5.90
C ARG A 18 -22.65 16.50 6.77
N ILE A 19 -22.29 16.68 8.04
CA ILE A 19 -23.03 17.54 8.96
C ILE A 19 -23.02 18.99 8.48
N ALA A 20 -21.89 19.48 7.98
CA ALA A 20 -21.79 20.82 7.42
C ALA A 20 -22.72 20.99 6.20
N LEU A 21 -22.83 19.98 5.34
CA LEU A 21 -23.72 20.03 4.19
C LEU A 21 -25.20 20.02 4.59
N GLU A 22 -25.59 19.18 5.54
CA GLU A 22 -26.95 19.16 6.11
C GLU A 22 -27.32 20.52 6.71
N LYS A 23 -26.43 21.11 7.51
CA LYS A 23 -26.62 22.44 8.08
C LYS A 23 -26.65 23.55 7.03
N GLY A 24 -25.93 23.37 5.93
CA GLY A 24 -25.97 24.24 4.75
C GLY A 24 -27.34 24.30 4.05
N LYS A 25 -28.14 23.24 4.17
CA LYS A 25 -29.49 23.15 3.59
C LYS A 25 -30.57 23.69 4.53
N GLU A 26 -30.39 23.52 5.84
CA GLU A 26 -31.37 23.94 6.86
C GLU A 26 -31.33 25.45 7.14
N LEU A 27 -30.15 26.06 7.12
CA LEU A 27 -29.94 27.43 7.60
C LEU A 27 -29.90 28.44 6.43
N PRO A 28 -30.50 29.63 6.60
CA PRO A 28 -30.38 30.70 5.61
C PRO A 28 -28.93 31.23 5.55
N PRO A 29 -28.49 31.80 4.41
CA PRO A 29 -27.09 32.21 4.20
C PRO A 29 -26.51 33.16 5.26
N HIS A 30 -27.34 34.01 5.86
CA HIS A 30 -26.93 34.96 6.90
C HIS A 30 -26.58 34.29 8.24
N LYS A 31 -27.10 33.08 8.51
CA LYS A 31 -26.82 32.32 9.74
C LYS A 31 -25.76 31.24 9.53
N LEU A 32 -25.21 31.12 8.32
CA LEU A 32 -24.19 30.12 8.01
C LEU A 32 -22.81 30.57 8.48
N ALA A 33 -22.03 29.66 9.06
CA ALA A 33 -20.66 29.94 9.49
C ALA A 33 -19.65 30.01 8.33
N PHE A 34 -20.08 29.76 7.10
CA PHE A 34 -19.22 29.69 5.90
C PHE A 34 -19.96 30.19 4.66
N SER A 35 -19.22 30.57 3.62
CA SER A 35 -19.79 31.12 2.39
C SER A 35 -20.57 30.07 1.58
N SER A 36 -21.60 30.50 0.85
CA SER A 36 -22.35 29.67 -0.11
C SER A 36 -21.45 29.04 -1.18
N LYS A 37 -20.36 29.73 -1.58
CA LYS A 37 -19.35 29.18 -2.51
C LYS A 37 -18.72 27.90 -1.98
N THR A 38 -18.52 27.83 -0.66
CA THR A 38 -17.95 26.66 0.02
C THR A 38 -18.91 25.48 0.05
N ILE A 39 -20.23 25.70 0.15
CA ILE A 39 -21.25 24.65 0.03
C ILE A 39 -21.15 23.95 -1.32
N LEU A 40 -21.18 24.73 -2.42
CA LEU A 40 -21.14 24.17 -3.76
C LEU A 40 -19.85 23.37 -4.02
N ARG A 41 -18.72 23.84 -3.49
CA ARG A 41 -17.44 23.11 -3.54
C ARG A 41 -17.52 21.82 -2.73
N LEU A 42 -18.12 21.87 -1.54
CA LEU A 42 -18.28 20.73 -0.66
C LEU A 42 -19.16 19.65 -1.28
N GLU A 43 -20.27 20.03 -1.91
CA GLU A 43 -21.17 19.10 -2.62
C GLU A 43 -20.45 18.32 -3.74
N LYS A 44 -19.58 19.00 -4.49
CA LYS A 44 -18.78 18.37 -5.55
C LYS A 44 -17.65 17.50 -4.99
N PHE A 45 -17.02 17.93 -3.89
CA PHE A 45 -15.84 17.28 -3.33
C PHE A 45 -16.18 16.03 -2.51
N LEU A 46 -17.23 16.09 -1.69
CA LEU A 46 -17.62 15.02 -0.76
C LEU A 46 -17.77 13.64 -1.42
N PRO A 47 -18.50 13.47 -2.54
CA PRO A 47 -18.65 12.14 -3.16
C PRO A 47 -17.32 11.59 -3.68
N MET A 48 -16.45 12.43 -4.22
CA MET A 48 -15.11 12.03 -4.67
C MET A 48 -14.25 11.57 -3.50
N PHE A 49 -14.29 12.30 -2.39
CA PHE A 49 -13.52 11.94 -1.20
C PHE A 49 -14.01 10.64 -0.56
N GLU A 50 -15.33 10.43 -0.46
CA GLU A 50 -15.92 9.19 0.05
C GLU A 50 -15.54 7.98 -0.81
N ARG A 51 -15.64 8.12 -2.14
CA ARG A 51 -15.23 7.08 -3.08
C ARG A 51 -13.77 6.71 -2.91
N ASN A 52 -12.88 7.70 -2.87
CA ASN A 52 -11.44 7.46 -2.73
C ASN A 52 -11.11 6.76 -1.40
N MET A 53 -11.78 7.15 -0.32
CA MET A 53 -11.63 6.51 0.98
C MET A 53 -12.10 5.04 0.96
N GLN A 54 -13.22 4.76 0.28
CA GLN A 54 -13.70 3.39 0.10
C GLN A 54 -12.72 2.54 -0.72
N LEU A 55 -12.22 3.08 -1.84
CA LEU A 55 -11.22 2.40 -2.67
C LEU A 55 -9.92 2.14 -1.92
N TYR A 56 -9.46 3.09 -1.11
CA TYR A 56 -8.29 2.91 -0.26
C TYR A 56 -8.49 1.74 0.71
N ARG A 57 -9.64 1.69 1.40
CA ARG A 57 -9.96 0.59 2.33
C ARG A 57 -10.03 -0.76 1.63
N GLN A 58 -10.62 -0.81 0.43
CA GLN A 58 -10.70 -2.03 -0.37
C GLN A 58 -9.32 -2.49 -0.87
N SER A 59 -8.46 -1.54 -1.24
CA SER A 59 -7.10 -1.84 -1.69
C SER A 59 -6.25 -2.37 -0.53
N LEU A 60 -6.36 -1.76 0.64
CA LEU A 60 -5.66 -2.19 1.85
C LEU A 60 -6.09 -3.60 2.29
N THR A 61 -7.40 -3.89 2.29
CA THR A 61 -7.88 -5.25 2.63
C THR A 61 -7.43 -6.27 1.61
N SER A 62 -7.46 -5.93 0.32
CA SER A 62 -6.97 -6.78 -0.77
C SER A 62 -5.47 -7.05 -0.66
N GLN A 63 -4.67 -6.02 -0.35
CA GLN A 63 -3.23 -6.13 -0.12
C GLN A 63 -2.94 -7.03 1.07
N ASN A 64 -3.61 -6.81 2.20
CA ASN A 64 -3.44 -7.62 3.40
C ASN A 64 -3.80 -9.08 3.15
N LYS A 65 -4.88 -9.35 2.41
CA LYS A 65 -5.29 -10.72 2.06
C LYS A 65 -4.24 -11.41 1.20
N LYS A 66 -3.75 -10.74 0.14
CA LYS A 66 -2.77 -11.30 -0.80
C LYS A 66 -1.34 -11.38 -0.25
N SER A 67 -1.03 -10.61 0.80
CA SER A 67 0.33 -10.53 1.35
C SER A 67 0.85 -11.88 1.84
N LYS A 68 0.01 -12.70 2.46
CA LYS A 68 0.42 -14.02 2.99
C LYS A 68 0.80 -14.97 1.86
N ASP A 69 -0.10 -15.15 0.90
CA ASP A 69 0.13 -16.02 -0.27
C ASP A 69 1.35 -15.57 -1.07
N TYR A 70 1.50 -14.25 -1.25
CA TYR A 70 2.65 -13.66 -1.94
C TYR A 70 3.97 -13.95 -1.21
N ASN A 71 4.00 -13.81 0.12
CA ASN A 71 5.19 -14.12 0.91
C ASN A 71 5.56 -15.61 0.84
N GLU A 72 4.58 -16.51 0.81
CA GLU A 72 4.86 -17.94 0.62
C GLU A 72 5.43 -18.26 -0.76
N ILE A 73 4.87 -17.66 -1.82
CA ILE A 73 5.38 -17.80 -3.19
C ILE A 73 6.80 -17.26 -3.28
N LEU A 74 7.07 -16.08 -2.72
CA LEU A 74 8.41 -15.50 -2.66
C LEU A 74 9.40 -16.39 -1.90
N ARG A 75 8.97 -16.98 -0.78
CA ARG A 75 9.81 -17.90 0.00
C ARG A 75 10.19 -19.12 -0.84
N LYS A 76 9.21 -19.74 -1.51
CA LYS A 76 9.45 -20.88 -2.40
C LYS A 76 10.36 -20.50 -3.57
N ALA A 77 10.10 -19.39 -4.24
CA ALA A 77 10.93 -18.90 -5.35
C ALA A 77 12.38 -18.67 -4.91
N ARG A 78 12.61 -18.04 -3.75
CA ARG A 78 13.95 -17.86 -3.18
C ARG A 78 14.64 -19.20 -2.95
N ILE A 79 13.96 -20.17 -2.34
CA ILE A 79 14.52 -21.51 -2.09
C ILE A 79 14.91 -22.19 -3.42
N TYR A 80 14.04 -22.16 -4.43
CA TYR A 80 14.33 -22.77 -5.73
C TYR A 80 15.52 -22.11 -6.43
N LEU A 81 15.57 -20.78 -6.45
CA LEU A 81 16.69 -20.04 -7.05
C LEU A 81 18.00 -20.31 -6.32
N THR A 82 18.00 -20.25 -4.98
CA THR A 82 19.19 -20.56 -4.18
C THR A 82 19.63 -22.01 -4.37
N HIS A 83 18.70 -22.96 -4.38
CA HIS A 83 19.02 -24.37 -4.60
C HIS A 83 19.58 -24.61 -6.00
N PHE A 84 18.98 -24.01 -7.03
CA PHE A 84 19.46 -24.10 -8.40
C PHE A 84 20.91 -23.62 -8.53
N ILE A 85 21.21 -22.43 -7.98
CA ILE A 85 22.57 -21.88 -7.98
C ILE A 85 23.53 -22.81 -7.24
N ARG A 86 23.16 -23.33 -6.07
CA ARG A 86 23.99 -24.28 -5.32
C ARG A 86 24.31 -25.55 -6.12
N VAL A 87 23.31 -26.15 -6.76
CA VAL A 87 23.52 -27.35 -7.58
C VAL A 87 24.37 -27.06 -8.81
N MET A 88 24.16 -25.91 -9.48
CA MET A 88 25.02 -25.48 -10.58
C MET A 88 26.47 -25.33 -10.14
N ASN A 89 26.72 -24.67 -9.01
CA ASN A 89 28.07 -24.49 -8.47
C ASN A 89 28.73 -25.85 -8.16
N MET A 90 27.99 -26.81 -7.59
CA MET A 90 28.51 -28.17 -7.34
C MET A 90 28.81 -28.96 -8.62
N ALA A 91 28.05 -28.74 -9.70
CA ALA A 91 28.30 -29.37 -10.99
C ALA A 91 29.52 -28.76 -11.70
N ILE A 92 29.73 -27.44 -11.58
CA ILE A 92 30.95 -26.77 -12.06
C ILE A 92 32.18 -27.25 -11.29
N TYR A 93 32.10 -27.34 -9.96
CA TYR A 93 33.22 -27.83 -9.14
C TYR A 93 33.64 -29.27 -9.48
N ARG A 94 32.68 -30.12 -9.87
CA ARG A 94 32.95 -31.50 -10.32
C ARG A 94 33.53 -31.59 -11.74
N GLY A 95 33.49 -30.51 -12.51
CA GLY A 95 33.91 -30.49 -13.91
C GLY A 95 32.84 -30.98 -14.89
N ASP A 96 31.61 -31.22 -14.43
CA ASP A 96 30.47 -31.62 -15.29
C ASP A 96 29.98 -30.44 -16.16
N LEU A 97 30.25 -29.20 -15.72
CA LEU A 97 29.84 -27.97 -16.40
C LEU A 97 31.03 -26.99 -16.54
N PRO A 98 31.17 -26.31 -17.69
CA PRO A 98 32.21 -25.32 -17.91
C PRO A 98 31.94 -24.00 -17.18
N VAL A 99 33.01 -23.35 -16.72
CA VAL A 99 32.96 -22.13 -15.88
C VAL A 99 32.31 -20.93 -16.60
N TYR A 100 32.25 -20.91 -17.93
CA TYR A 100 31.56 -19.85 -18.68
C TYR A 100 30.06 -19.75 -18.33
N CYS A 101 29.45 -20.80 -17.77
CA CYS A 101 28.06 -20.77 -17.34
C CYS A 101 27.79 -19.69 -16.27
N HIS A 102 28.79 -19.26 -15.48
CA HIS A 102 28.68 -18.11 -14.58
C HIS A 102 28.50 -16.78 -15.33
N ILE A 103 29.08 -16.64 -16.53
CA ILE A 103 29.10 -15.37 -17.28
C ILE A 103 27.70 -14.94 -17.75
N HIS A 104 26.78 -15.90 -17.94
CA HIS A 104 25.41 -15.62 -18.38
C HIS A 104 24.43 -15.28 -17.23
N TYR A 105 24.82 -15.48 -15.96
CA TYR A 105 23.99 -15.17 -14.80
C TYR A 105 24.78 -14.27 -13.84
N PRO A 106 24.38 -13.01 -13.61
CA PRO A 106 25.19 -12.06 -12.85
C PRO A 106 25.51 -12.59 -11.44
N ASP A 107 26.81 -12.63 -11.12
CA ASP A 107 27.44 -13.16 -9.90
C ASP A 107 27.16 -12.36 -8.60
N GLU A 108 26.12 -11.52 -8.58
CA GLU A 108 25.84 -10.58 -7.48
C GLU A 108 25.34 -11.25 -6.17
N MET A 109 25.16 -12.58 -6.13
CA MET A 109 24.64 -13.27 -4.93
C MET A 109 25.65 -14.12 -4.15
N SER A 110 26.94 -14.08 -4.52
CA SER A 110 28.02 -14.77 -3.79
C SER A 110 28.28 -14.20 -2.37
N GLN A 111 27.67 -13.08 -1.99
CA GLN A 111 27.74 -12.51 -0.63
C GLN A 111 26.64 -12.97 0.33
N ILE A 112 25.67 -13.80 -0.11
CA ILE A 112 24.55 -14.20 0.76
C ILE A 112 24.87 -15.44 1.61
N ASP A 113 25.84 -16.26 1.20
CA ASP A 113 26.22 -17.48 1.95
C ASP A 113 27.01 -17.17 3.25
N SER A 114 27.39 -15.92 3.54
CA SER A 114 27.97 -15.50 4.83
C SER A 114 26.93 -15.04 5.86
N CYS A 115 25.63 -15.06 5.54
CA CYS A 115 24.57 -14.56 6.41
C CYS A 115 23.40 -15.56 6.60
N LEU A 116 23.73 -16.84 6.77
CA LEU A 116 22.83 -17.82 7.38
C LEU A 116 23.55 -18.40 8.61
N PRO A 117 22.86 -18.56 9.75
CA PRO A 117 23.46 -19.08 10.99
C PRO A 117 23.98 -20.51 10.84
#